data_AF-A0A6G7X0J4-F1
#
_entry.id   AF-A0A6G7X0J4-F1
#
_cell.length_a   1.000
_cell.length_b   1.000
_cell.length_c   1.000
_cell.angle_alpha   90.00
_cell.angle_beta   90.00
_cell.angle_gamma   90.00
#
_symmetry.space_group_name_H-M   'P 1'
#
loop_
_entity.id
_entity.type
_entity.pdbx_description
1 polymer ?
#
loop_
_entity_poly.entity_id
_entity_poly.type
_entity_poly.pdbx_seq_one_letter_code
_entity_poly.pdbx_strand_id
1 'polypeptide(L)' 'MIRKTIISVNKATDPLPLPKIPVPSDKAMELGKAVNFAVGTSLIAFGLFTRHKWLIALGAGSIASNQIVTKKK' A
#
# COMPACT_ATOMS: atom_id res chain seq x y z
N MET A 1 -8.88 1.88 6.34
CA MET A 1 -8.31 1.91 7.70
C MET A 1 -7.28 3.03 7.89
N ILE A 2 -6.20 3.09 7.09
CA ILE A 2 -5.12 4.11 7.20
C ILE A 2 -5.66 5.55 7.25
N ARG A 3 -6.57 5.92 6.35
CA ARG A 3 -7.22 7.25 6.35
C ARG A 3 -7.93 7.57 7.67
N LYS A 4 -8.72 6.62 8.20
CA LYS A 4 -9.44 6.76 9.47
C LYS A 4 -8.47 6.85 10.64
N THR A 5 -7.39 6.07 10.64
CA THR A 5 -6.34 6.11 11.67
C THR A 5 -5.61 7.45 11.65
N ILE A 6 -5.20 7.95 10.47
CA ILE A 6 -4.54 9.26 10.34
C ILE A 6 -5.47 10.38 10.82
N ILE A 7 -6.75 10.36 10.43
CA ILE A 7 -7.74 11.34 10.88
C ILE A 7 -7.95 11.26 12.40
N SER A 8 -8.03 10.04 12.96
CA SER A 8 -8.19 9.82 14.40
C SER A 8 -6.99 10.30 15.20
N VAL A 9 -5.77 10.01 14.73
CA VAL A 9 -4.52 10.47 15.36
C VAL A 9 -4.41 11.98 15.27
N ASN A 10 -4.60 12.58 14.08
CA ASN A 10 -4.56 14.04 13.92
C ASN A 10 -5.60 14.74 14.81
N LYS A 11 -6.78 14.14 15.02
CA LYS A 11 -7.82 14.67 15.91
C LYS A 11 -7.46 14.53 17.40
N ALA A 12 -6.77 13.45 17.77
CA ALA A 12 -6.27 13.24 19.14
C ALA A 12 -5.07 14.13 19.48
N THR A 13 -4.27 14.51 18.47
CA THR A 13 -3.09 15.37 18.61
C THR A 13 -3.35 16.82 18.21
N ASP A 14 -4.58 17.21 17.89
CA ASP A 14 -4.98 18.61 17.63
C ASP A 14 -4.59 19.61 18.74
N PRO A 15 -4.60 19.26 20.06
CA PRO A 15 -4.15 20.19 21.09
C PRO A 15 -2.63 20.29 21.22
N LEU A 16 -1.87 19.45 20.50
CA LEU A 16 -0.41 19.45 20.52
C LEU A 16 0.10 20.21 19.28
N PRO A 17 1.22 20.96 19.37
CA PRO A 17 1.82 21.65 18.22
C PRO A 17 2.59 20.68 17.32
N LEU A 18 1.99 19.54 17.00
CA LEU A 18 2.56 18.50 16.15
C LEU A 18 2.14 18.71 14.69
N PRO A 19 3.06 18.55 13.73
CA PRO A 19 2.71 18.62 12.31
C PRO A 19 1.71 17.52 11.96
N LYS A 20 0.59 17.91 11.33
CA LYS A 20 -0.47 16.98 10.94
C LYS A 20 0.03 16.03 9.86
N ILE A 21 -0.28 14.74 10.02
CA ILE A 21 0.06 13.74 9.02
C ILE A 21 -0.86 13.96 7.80
N PRO A 22 -0.31 14.08 6.58
CA PRO A 22 -1.09 14.29 5.38
C PRO A 22 -1.99 13.08 5.11
N VAL A 23 -3.28 13.34 4.91
CA VAL A 23 -4.26 12.30 4.57
C VAL A 23 -4.15 12.03 3.06
N PRO A 24 -3.81 10.80 2.63
CA PRO A 24 -3.71 10.50 1.21
C PRO A 24 -5.06 10.69 0.51
N SER A 25 -5.03 11.34 -0.64
CA SER A 25 -6.18 11.49 -1.53
C SER A 25 -6.59 10.13 -2.10
N ASP A 26 -7.88 9.92 -2.36
CA ASP A 26 -8.39 8.67 -2.93
C ASP A 26 -7.71 8.34 -4.26
N LYS A 27 -7.45 9.36 -5.10
CA LYS A 27 -6.69 9.22 -6.36
C LYS A 27 -5.25 8.74 -6.14
N ALA A 28 -4.57 9.25 -5.12
CA ALA A 28 -3.21 8.81 -4.78
C ALA A 28 -3.21 7.37 -4.25
N MET A 29 -4.27 6.99 -3.53
CA MET A 29 -4.47 5.63 -3.04
C MET A 29 -4.74 4.64 -4.19
N GLU A 30 -5.50 5.05 -5.21
CA GLU A 30 -5.71 4.26 -6.43
C GLU A 30 -4.45 4.15 -7.28
N LEU A 31 -3.72 5.25 -7.46
CA LEU A 31 -2.43 5.24 -8.17
C LEU A 31 -1.44 4.29 -7.49
N GLY A 32 -1.31 4.37 -6.16
CA GLY A 32 -0.45 3.47 -5.39
C GLY A 32 -0.83 2.00 -5.54
N LYS A 33 -2.13 1.69 -5.65
CA LYS A 33 -2.58 0.32 -5.94
C LYS A 33 -2.16 -0.14 -7.33
N ALA A 34 -2.37 0.69 -8.34
CA ALA A 34 -2.01 0.38 -9.73
C ALA A 34 -0.49 0.15 -9.87
N VAL A 35 0.32 0.99 -9.24
CA VAL A 35 1.78 0.84 -9.22
C VAL A 35 2.20 -0.44 -8.53
N ASN A 36 1.70 -0.74 -7.32
CA ASN A 36 2.02 -1.99 -6.62
C ASN A 36 1.60 -3.24 -7.38
N PHE A 37 0.50 -3.16 -8.14
CA PHE A 37 0.06 -4.24 -9.02
C PHE A 37 1.05 -4.44 -10.16
N ALA A 38 1.39 -3.37 -10.89
CA ALA A 38 2.34 -3.42 -12.01
C ALA A 38 3.74 -3.91 -11.59
N VAL A 39 4.23 -3.42 -10.44
CA VAL A 39 5.50 -3.86 -9.84
C VAL A 39 5.42 -5.33 -9.44
N GLY A 40 4.34 -5.74 -8.78
CA GLY A 40 4.13 -7.12 -8.36
C GLY A 40 4.07 -8.11 -9.52
N THR A 41 3.34 -7.78 -10.60
CA THR A 41 3.28 -8.60 -11.81
C THR A 41 4.64 -8.68 -12.53
N SER A 42 5.40 -7.58 -12.55
CA SER A 42 6.73 -7.54 -13.15
C SER A 42 7.73 -8.42 -12.39
N LEU A 43 7.67 -8.40 -11.05
CA LEU A 43 8.46 -9.27 -10.17
C LEU A 43 8.15 -10.75 -10.39
N ILE A 44 6.86 -11.11 -10.55
CA ILE A 44 6.46 -12.49 -10.86
C ILE A 44 7.00 -12.91 -12.22
N ALA A 45 6.81 -12.08 -13.27
CA ALA A 45 7.28 -12.38 -14.61
C ALA A 45 8.81 -12.54 -14.65
N PHE A 46 9.54 -11.64 -13.99
CA PHE A 46 10.99 -11.71 -13.89
C PHE A 46 11.47 -12.93 -13.07
N GLY A 47 10.78 -13.26 -11.98
CA GLY A 47 11.07 -14.45 -11.17
C GLY A 47 10.84 -15.76 -11.94
N LEU A 48 9.82 -15.81 -12.79
CA LEU A 48 9.57 -16.93 -13.70
C LEU A 48 10.67 -17.03 -14.77
N PHE A 49 11.06 -15.90 -15.37
CA PHE A 49 12.13 -15.85 -16.38
C PHE A 49 13.48 -16.29 -15.83
N THR A 50 13.85 -15.84 -14.64
CA THR A 50 15.14 -16.11 -13.99
C THR A 50 15.16 -17.37 -13.10
N ARG A 51 14.02 -18.05 -12.96
CA ARG A 51 13.80 -19.20 -12.04
C ARG A 51 14.05 -18.88 -10.55
N HIS A 52 14.04 -17.60 -10.18
CA HIS A 52 14.19 -17.17 -8.80
C HIS A 52 12.84 -17.15 -8.07
N LYS A 53 12.53 -18.26 -7.37
CA LYS A 53 11.26 -18.46 -6.65
C LYS A 53 10.95 -17.37 -5.60
N TRP A 54 11.98 -16.74 -5.03
CA TRP A 54 11.81 -15.67 -4.04
C TRP A 54 11.23 -14.38 -4.66
N LEU A 55 11.56 -14.07 -5.92
CA LEU A 55 11.01 -12.91 -6.64
C LEU A 55 9.51 -13.08 -6.90
N ILE A 56 9.07 -14.31 -7.18
CA ILE A 56 7.66 -14.66 -7.35
C ILE A 56 6.90 -14.43 -6.03
N ALA A 57 7.48 -14.86 -4.90
CA ALA A 57 6.89 -14.65 -3.57
C ALA A 57 6.78 -13.15 -3.22
N LEU A 58 7.80 -12.35 -3.53
CA LEU A 58 7.75 -10.90 -3.35
C LEU A 58 6.70 -10.23 -4.22
N GLY A 59 6.60 -10.62 -5.49
CA GLY A 59 5.60 -10.08 -6.40
C GLY A 59 4.17 -10.43 -5.96
N ALA A 60 3.93 -11.67 -5.54
CA ALA A 60 2.65 -12.09 -4.98
C ALA A 60 2.31 -11.34 -3.68
N GLY A 61 3.30 -11.14 -2.80
CA GLY A 61 3.15 -10.35 -1.57
C GLY A 61 2.79 -8.89 -1.83
N SER A 62 3.41 -8.27 -2.84
CA SER A 62 3.11 -6.90 -3.28
C SER A 62 1.64 -6.76 -3.72
N ILE A 63 1.13 -7.73 -4.50
CA ILE A 63 -0.27 -7.73 -4.96
C ILE A 63 -1.24 -8.01 -3.79
N ALA A 64 -0.90 -8.97 -2.92
CA ALA A 64 -1.74 -9.34 -1.78
C ALA A 64 -1.87 -8.21 -0.75
N SER A 65 -0.82 -7.41 -0.54
CA SER A 65 -0.83 -6.22 0.32
C SER A 65 -1.96 -5.25 -0.05
N ASN A 66 -2.21 -5.06 -1.35
CA ASN A 66 -3.31 -4.21 -1.82
C ASN A 66 -4.69 -4.78 -1.47
N GLN A 67 -4.88 -6.10 -1.46
CA GLN A 67 -6.16 -6.73 -1.14
C GLN A 67 -6.48 -6.68 0.37
N ILE A 68 -5.45 -6.74 1.22
CA ILE A 68 -5.63 -6.62 2.68
C ILE A 68 -6.08 -5.20 3.05
N VAL A 69 -5.61 -4.18 2.33
CA VAL A 69 -6.02 -2.79 2.51
C VAL A 69 -7.49 -2.56 2.10
N THR A 70 -8.00 -3.30 1.12
CA THR A 70 -9.40 -3.17 0.64
C THR A 70 -10.40 -4.02 1.41
N LYS A 71 -10.02 -5.21 1.93
CA LYS A 71 -10.94 -6.10 2.68
C LYS A 71 -11.28 -5.62 4.10
N LYS A 72 -10.51 -4.70 4.69
CA LYS A 72 -10.84 -4.05 5.98
C LYS A 72 -11.60 -2.72 5.79
N LYS A 73 -12.57 -2.70 4.86
CA LYS A 73 -13.46 -1.54 4.65
C LYS A 73 -14.77 -1.74 5.40
#